data_AF-A0A1I4WBD9-F1
#
_entry.id   AF-A0A1I4WBD9-F1
#
_cell.length_a   1.000
_cell.length_b   1.000
_cell.length_c   1.000
_cell.angle_alpha   90.00
_cell.angle_beta   90.00
_cell.angle_gamma   90.00
#
_symmetry.space_group_name_H-M   'P 1'
#
loop_
_entity.id
_entity.type
_entity.pdbx_description
1 polymer ?
#
loop_
_entity_poly.entity_id
_entity_poly.type
_entity_poly.pdbx_seq_one_letter_code
_entity_poly.pdbx_strand_id
1 'polypeptide(L)'
;MPTPIALPSCLMDCCRVLFPKLDFSRILFYEGLPPGASGADGFTMSSGGPGPDIRIYIRDYRPCSKDTFLVIAHELVHALQIQGMLGGGHVPGSWAAYYVSHFLGCGWRGAKCDNALEKEAYDYSDGGCDGNGKLSEFIDAQLGGSLPCACRRPPWPTPNTIGGQAYADALKSNPDLIKTESRVGRTWCSLINWPLAIIAAGYSVFGFSNTGGAIGSGVGVLVGGIIGGYLGAILGSLLGPVGAVIGAVLGALLGAYLGGIIGGAIGWLIDNLFSGPSARIWFTAFDGASWVIPDIPISQQGHTKTSKGPALAAYNGKLYAVYKASSNNDVWYNVFDSNGWLVQDLKITQNGHTRTSEAPALAEYDGKLYLAYKAGSNNDLWYNVFDGNSWLAQDIKITQGGHTRTNKRPALAAFNGKLYLAYKSGSSNDLWYNVFDGNSWLAQDIKISQGGHTQSSDGPALAVYNGKLYLAYKAGSSNDLWYNVFDGGTWLAQDLKITQNGHTRTSGSPALAGYDGKLYLAYRASGGSDLWYNTFDGNAWLAQDIKITKDGHVKSARGPALAAVSPYLVMAYRDNS
;
A
#
# COMPACT_ATOMS: atom_id res chain seq x y z
N MET A 1 25.30 21.57 11.62
CA MET A 1 24.39 20.62 12.30
C MET A 1 23.85 21.32 13.54
N PRO A 2 22.58 21.14 13.91
CA PRO A 2 21.99 21.76 15.09
C PRO A 2 22.69 21.33 16.40
N THR A 3 22.81 22.25 17.35
CA THR A 3 23.46 22.02 18.64
C THR A 3 22.43 22.08 19.77
N PRO A 4 22.35 21.09 20.67
CA PRO A 4 21.44 21.16 21.82
C PRO A 4 21.73 22.38 22.69
N ILE A 5 20.69 23.08 23.14
CA ILE A 5 20.80 24.23 24.04
C ILE A 5 19.86 24.07 25.24
N ALA A 6 20.28 24.59 26.39
CA ALA A 6 19.43 24.72 27.56
C ALA A 6 18.92 26.16 27.65
N LEU A 7 17.61 26.34 27.76
CA LEU A 7 17.05 27.66 28.00
C LEU A 7 17.39 28.13 29.42
N PRO A 8 17.85 29.37 29.61
CA PRO A 8 18.05 29.94 30.94
C PRO A 8 16.72 30.03 31.69
N SER A 9 16.77 30.01 33.02
CA SER A 9 15.57 30.08 33.87
C SER A 9 14.67 31.26 33.53
N CYS A 10 15.25 32.42 33.20
CA CYS A 10 14.50 33.62 32.81
C CYS A 10 13.61 33.44 31.56
N LEU A 11 13.99 32.60 30.59
CA LEU A 11 13.12 32.24 29.46
C LEU A 11 12.18 31.09 29.83
N MET A 12 12.71 30.05 30.48
CA MET A 12 11.96 28.82 30.76
C MET A 12 10.79 29.04 31.70
N ASP A 13 10.95 29.90 32.71
CA ASP A 13 9.88 30.22 33.66
C ASP A 13 8.75 31.00 32.98
N CYS A 14 9.09 31.90 32.04
CA CYS A 14 8.10 32.58 31.21
C CYS A 14 7.37 31.60 30.28
N CYS A 15 8.09 30.65 29.67
CA CYS A 15 7.48 29.61 28.82
C CYS A 15 6.46 28.76 29.60
N ARG A 16 6.80 28.35 30.83
CA ARG A 16 5.90 27.58 31.70
C ARG A 16 4.65 28.35 32.11
N VAL A 17 4.78 29.67 32.30
CA VAL A 17 3.63 30.55 32.56
C VAL A 17 2.71 30.66 31.35
N LEU A 18 3.29 30.90 30.18
CA LEU A 18 2.53 31.08 28.95
C LEU A 18 1.85 29.78 28.49
N PHE A 19 2.47 28.62 28.74
CA PHE A 19 1.99 27.31 28.30
C PHE A 19 1.90 26.29 29.45
N PRO A 20 0.97 26.48 30.40
CA PRO A 20 0.95 25.70 31.65
C PRO A 20 0.54 24.22 31.46
N LYS A 21 -0.04 23.86 30.32
CA LYS A 21 -0.44 22.47 29.99
C LYS A 21 0.60 21.71 29.16
N LEU A 22 1.71 22.35 28.77
CA LEU A 22 2.78 21.66 28.04
C LEU A 22 3.58 20.77 28.99
N ASP A 23 3.77 19.51 28.59
CA ASP A 23 4.75 18.63 29.18
C ASP A 23 6.14 18.96 28.62
N PHE A 24 6.87 19.82 29.35
CA PHE A 24 8.22 20.22 28.98
C PHE A 24 9.27 19.11 29.11
N SER A 25 8.96 17.98 29.78
CA SER A 25 9.89 16.83 29.85
C SER A 25 10.11 16.18 28.47
N ARG A 26 9.19 16.44 27.54
CA ARG A 26 9.20 15.94 26.17
C ARG A 26 9.91 16.85 25.18
N ILE A 27 10.30 18.06 25.57
CA ILE A 27 10.78 19.11 24.65
C ILE A 27 12.28 19.33 24.80
N LEU A 28 13.01 19.27 23.69
CA LEU A 28 14.42 19.64 23.58
C LEU A 28 14.60 20.84 22.65
N PHE A 29 15.48 21.76 23.04
CA PHE A 29 15.82 22.94 22.25
C PHE A 29 17.17 22.78 21.56
N TYR A 30 17.27 23.30 20.34
CA TYR A 30 18.47 23.27 19.52
C TYR A 30 18.73 24.65 18.89
N GLU A 31 19.99 25.05 18.81
CA GLU A 31 20.45 26.18 18.00
C GLU A 31 20.89 25.68 16.62
N GLY A 32 20.50 26.42 15.58
CA GLY A 32 20.70 26.06 14.18
C GLY A 32 19.62 25.13 13.63
N LEU A 33 19.35 25.25 12.34
CA LEU A 33 18.30 24.48 11.66
C LEU A 33 18.82 23.15 11.12
N PRO A 34 17.97 22.11 11.08
CA PRO A 34 18.31 20.86 10.41
C PRO A 34 18.47 21.06 8.89
N PRO A 35 19.26 20.22 8.20
CA PRO A 35 19.38 20.26 6.74
C PRO A 35 18.00 20.20 6.05
N GLY A 36 17.73 21.15 5.15
CA GLY A 36 16.45 21.24 4.41
C GLY A 36 15.44 22.25 4.95
N ALA A 37 15.68 22.87 6.12
CA ALA A 37 14.79 23.87 6.72
C ALA A 37 15.27 25.33 6.56
N SER A 38 16.04 25.66 5.51
CA SER A 38 16.82 26.91 5.38
C SER A 38 16.01 28.23 5.27
N GLY A 39 14.68 28.19 5.31
CA GLY A 39 13.79 29.35 5.13
C GLY A 39 13.08 29.88 6.38
N ALA A 40 13.02 29.15 7.51
CA ALA A 40 12.26 29.53 8.72
C ALA A 40 13.14 29.99 9.90
N ASP A 41 12.68 30.94 10.73
CA ASP A 41 13.46 31.46 11.88
C ASP A 41 13.43 30.51 13.10
N GLY A 42 12.41 29.64 13.16
CA GLY A 42 12.27 28.50 14.06
C GLY A 42 11.71 27.29 13.34
N PHE A 43 11.80 26.12 13.95
CA PHE A 43 11.19 24.90 13.43
C PHE A 43 10.90 23.89 14.54
N THR A 44 9.68 23.33 14.58
CA THR A 44 9.28 22.29 15.55
C THR A 44 8.99 20.96 14.87
N MET A 45 9.57 19.88 15.41
CA MET A 45 9.29 18.50 14.97
C MET A 45 9.00 17.57 16.15
N SER A 46 8.25 16.49 15.89
CA SER A 46 8.12 15.34 16.80
C SER A 46 8.73 14.09 16.17
N SER A 47 9.57 13.38 16.92
CA SER A 47 10.15 12.08 16.55
C SER A 47 9.25 10.89 16.91
N GLY A 48 8.28 11.07 17.81
CA GLY A 48 7.35 10.02 18.27
C GLY A 48 8.03 8.80 18.93
N GLY A 49 9.25 8.95 19.45
CA GLY A 49 9.97 7.90 20.18
C GLY A 49 9.77 7.98 21.71
N PRO A 50 10.42 7.13 22.51
CA PRO A 50 10.49 7.34 23.96
C PRO A 50 11.14 8.70 24.26
N GLY A 51 10.55 9.43 25.22
CA GLY A 51 10.85 10.85 25.46
C GLY A 51 12.32 11.14 25.83
N PRO A 52 12.84 12.33 25.48
CA PRO A 52 12.14 13.48 24.89
C PRO A 52 11.94 13.33 23.38
N ASP A 53 10.72 13.54 22.90
CA ASP A 53 10.29 13.26 21.53
C ASP A 53 9.90 14.49 20.71
N ILE A 54 9.88 15.70 21.29
CA ILE A 54 9.64 16.97 20.59
C ILE A 54 10.94 17.79 20.55
N ARG A 55 11.30 18.27 19.36
CA ARG A 55 12.51 19.08 19.14
C ARG A 55 12.14 20.42 18.53
N ILE A 56 12.59 21.48 19.19
CA ILE A 56 12.43 22.87 18.76
C ILE A 56 13.80 23.38 18.33
N TYR A 57 13.91 23.83 17.09
CA TYR A 57 15.11 24.40 16.51
C TYR A 57 14.93 25.91 16.36
N ILE A 58 15.94 26.67 16.75
CA ILE A 58 15.97 28.13 16.64
C ILE A 58 17.15 28.46 15.75
N ARG A 59 16.93 29.19 14.65
CA ARG A 59 18.00 29.47 13.68
C ARG A 59 19.17 30.20 14.32
N ASP A 60 18.88 31.34 14.93
CA ASP A 60 19.84 32.24 15.55
C ASP A 60 19.44 32.46 17.02
N TYR A 61 19.96 31.63 17.92
CA TYR A 61 19.56 31.68 19.33
C TYR A 61 20.29 32.80 20.08
N ARG A 62 19.54 33.82 20.52
CA ARG A 62 20.06 34.93 21.33
C ARG A 62 19.17 35.14 22.56
N PRO A 63 19.58 34.71 23.77
CA PRO A 63 18.70 34.66 24.93
C PRO A 63 18.19 36.03 25.43
N CYS A 64 18.82 37.13 25.00
CA CYS A 64 18.43 38.51 25.29
C CYS A 64 17.91 39.24 24.05
N SER A 65 17.31 38.52 23.11
CA SER A 65 16.66 39.08 21.93
C SER A 65 15.15 38.95 22.02
N LYS A 66 14.43 40.01 21.61
CA LYS A 66 12.97 39.98 21.46
C LYS A 66 12.57 38.91 20.46
N ASP A 67 13.26 38.86 19.33
CA ASP A 67 12.97 37.93 18.24
C ASP A 67 13.13 36.48 18.69
N THR A 68 14.19 36.16 19.44
CA THR A 68 14.38 34.80 19.98
C THR A 68 13.27 34.41 20.94
N PHE A 69 12.80 35.35 21.79
CA PHE A 69 11.69 35.05 22.70
C PHE A 69 10.37 34.82 21.95
N LEU A 70 10.10 35.61 20.91
CA LEU A 70 8.91 35.47 20.08
C LEU A 70 8.94 34.19 19.23
N VAL A 71 10.09 33.83 18.67
CA VAL A 71 10.29 32.56 17.95
C VAL A 71 10.08 31.37 18.89
N ILE A 72 10.63 31.41 20.12
CA ILE A 72 10.38 30.35 21.12
C ILE A 72 8.89 30.24 21.42
N ALA A 73 8.20 31.37 21.60
CA ALA A 73 6.76 31.37 21.85
C ALA A 73 5.97 30.80 20.66
N HIS A 74 6.35 31.14 19.43
CA HIS A 74 5.77 30.59 18.19
C HIS A 74 5.91 29.06 18.14
N GLU A 75 7.12 28.56 18.31
CA GLU A 75 7.40 27.12 18.26
C GLU A 75 6.73 26.33 19.40
N LEU A 76 6.54 26.95 20.57
CA LEU A 76 5.78 26.35 21.66
C LEU A 76 4.27 26.25 21.37
N VAL A 77 3.72 27.11 20.50
CA VAL A 77 2.36 26.90 19.98
C VAL A 77 2.28 25.59 19.19
N HIS A 78 3.29 25.29 18.38
CA HIS A 78 3.37 24.01 17.67
C HIS A 78 3.56 22.83 18.62
N ALA A 79 4.39 22.96 19.66
CA ALA A 79 4.49 21.93 20.69
C ALA A 79 3.14 21.68 21.38
N LEU A 80 2.36 22.73 21.64
CA LEU A 80 1.04 22.63 22.25
C LEU A 80 0.04 21.95 21.30
N GLN A 81 0.11 22.27 20.01
CA GLN A 81 -0.65 21.60 18.96
C GLN A 81 -0.30 20.10 18.93
N ILE A 82 0.99 19.73 18.94
CA ILE A 82 1.48 18.33 18.95
C ILE A 82 0.93 17.56 20.16
N GLN A 83 1.11 18.08 21.37
CA GLN A 83 0.69 17.39 22.59
C GLN A 83 -0.84 17.33 22.73
N GLY A 84 -1.57 18.27 22.11
CA GLY A 84 -3.03 18.30 22.07
C GLY A 84 -3.69 17.35 21.06
N MET A 85 -2.91 16.72 20.18
CA MET A 85 -3.38 15.74 19.18
C MET A 85 -3.88 14.44 19.84
N LEU A 86 -4.74 13.69 19.14
CA LEU A 86 -5.10 12.32 19.53
C LEU A 86 -3.82 11.46 19.53
N GLY A 87 -3.47 10.85 20.68
CA GLY A 87 -2.20 10.13 20.85
C GLY A 87 -0.99 11.01 21.20
N GLY A 88 -1.20 12.31 21.46
CA GLY A 88 -0.21 13.22 22.06
C GLY A 88 1.06 13.43 21.24
N GLY A 89 1.04 13.15 19.93
CA GLY A 89 2.22 13.27 19.06
C GLY A 89 3.28 12.18 19.28
N HIS A 90 2.98 11.15 20.06
CA HIS A 90 3.86 10.00 20.32
C HIS A 90 3.97 9.03 19.13
N VAL A 91 3.23 9.27 18.05
CA VAL A 91 3.33 8.47 16.83
C VAL A 91 4.32 9.17 15.89
N PRO A 92 5.43 8.51 15.49
CA PRO A 92 6.42 9.10 14.59
C PRO A 92 5.78 9.62 13.30
N GLY A 93 6.10 10.84 12.89
CA GLY A 93 5.58 11.45 11.66
C GLY A 93 4.14 11.98 11.74
N SER A 94 3.41 11.75 12.85
CA SER A 94 2.04 12.24 13.02
C SER A 94 1.92 13.76 12.93
N TRP A 95 2.89 14.49 13.50
CA TRP A 95 2.95 15.94 13.45
C TRP A 95 3.11 16.49 12.03
N ALA A 96 4.07 15.98 11.27
CA ALA A 96 4.29 16.44 9.90
C ALA A 96 3.07 16.12 9.01
N ALA A 97 2.40 14.99 9.25
CA ALA A 97 1.17 14.66 8.53
C ALA A 97 0.04 15.61 8.90
N TYR A 98 -0.15 15.86 10.19
CA TYR A 98 -1.16 16.80 10.67
C TYR A 98 -0.92 18.22 10.13
N TYR A 99 0.33 18.67 10.14
CA TYR A 99 0.74 19.97 9.63
C TYR A 99 0.47 20.13 8.12
N VAL A 100 0.84 19.13 7.30
CA VAL A 100 0.62 19.19 5.86
C VAL A 100 -0.86 19.00 5.49
N SER A 101 -1.64 18.26 6.29
CA SER A 101 -3.09 18.17 6.06
C SER A 101 -3.78 19.54 6.14
N HIS A 102 -3.32 20.42 7.03
CA HIS A 102 -3.84 21.77 7.17
C HIS A 102 -3.33 22.71 6.08
N PHE A 103 -2.15 22.43 5.51
CA PHE A 103 -1.64 23.10 4.32
C PHE A 103 -2.44 22.73 3.04
N LEU A 104 -2.82 21.45 2.88
CA LEU A 104 -3.52 20.96 1.68
C LEU A 104 -5.05 21.06 1.78
N GLY A 105 -5.62 21.15 2.98
CA GLY A 105 -6.97 20.69 3.28
C GLY A 105 -8.10 21.71 3.39
N CYS A 106 -7.90 23.00 3.14
CA CYS A 106 -9.01 23.99 3.25
C CYS A 106 -9.04 25.05 2.13
N GLY A 107 -8.41 24.78 0.98
CA GLY A 107 -8.42 25.65 -0.19
C GLY A 107 -7.01 26.10 -0.56
N TRP A 108 -6.53 25.66 -1.73
CA TRP A 108 -5.23 25.91 -2.34
C TRP A 108 -4.66 27.32 -2.09
N ARG A 109 -3.90 27.52 -0.99
CA ARG A 109 -3.20 28.77 -0.66
C ARG A 109 -1.94 28.43 0.15
N GLY A 110 -0.88 29.25 0.06
CA GLY A 110 0.54 28.93 0.27
C GLY A 110 1.06 28.74 1.71
N ALA A 111 2.38 28.85 1.88
CA ALA A 111 3.13 28.21 2.99
C ALA A 111 3.33 29.03 4.28
N LYS A 112 2.85 30.28 4.35
CA LYS A 112 3.02 31.12 5.56
C LYS A 112 1.71 31.30 6.32
N CYS A 113 0.79 32.10 5.77
CA CYS A 113 -0.40 32.54 6.48
C CYS A 113 -1.69 31.83 6.05
N ASP A 114 -1.57 30.95 5.07
CA ASP A 114 -2.68 30.15 4.56
C ASP A 114 -2.79 28.79 5.26
N ASN A 115 -1.82 28.44 6.13
CA ASN A 115 -1.91 27.29 7.03
C ASN A 115 -2.46 27.73 8.40
N ALA A 116 -3.61 27.19 8.80
CA ALA A 116 -4.27 27.54 10.06
C ALA A 116 -3.39 27.32 11.31
N LEU A 117 -2.47 26.35 11.27
CA LEU A 117 -1.56 26.05 12.38
C LEU A 117 -0.47 27.11 12.55
N GLU A 118 0.14 27.53 11.43
CA GLU A 118 1.11 28.64 11.40
C GLU A 118 0.42 29.96 11.72
N LYS A 119 -0.77 30.19 11.17
CA LYS A 119 -1.55 31.40 11.47
C LYS A 119 -1.84 31.52 12.96
N GLU A 120 -2.22 30.44 13.63
CA GLU A 120 -2.43 30.45 15.07
C GLU A 120 -1.14 30.80 15.85
N ALA A 121 0.01 30.27 15.41
CA ALA A 121 1.29 30.53 16.05
C ALA A 121 1.72 31.99 15.85
N TYR A 122 1.61 32.53 14.63
CA TYR A 122 1.89 33.92 14.29
C TYR A 122 0.95 34.89 15.00
N ASP A 123 -0.37 34.65 14.99
CA ASP A 123 -1.36 35.51 15.68
C ASP A 123 -1.05 35.60 17.19
N TYR A 124 -0.45 34.56 17.78
CA TYR A 124 -0.07 34.53 19.18
C TYR A 124 1.27 35.23 19.47
N SER A 125 2.30 34.96 18.67
CA SER A 125 3.68 35.40 18.92
C SER A 125 3.93 36.84 18.46
N ASP A 126 4.24 37.04 17.19
CA ASP A 126 4.76 38.28 16.60
C ASP A 126 3.84 38.92 15.54
N GLY A 127 2.85 38.19 15.03
CA GLY A 127 1.77 38.68 14.18
C GLY A 127 2.01 38.59 12.69
N GLY A 128 3.07 37.91 12.25
CA GLY A 128 3.62 37.89 10.88
C GLY A 128 2.69 37.62 9.69
N CYS A 129 1.38 37.45 9.91
CA CYS A 129 0.35 37.27 8.89
C CYS A 129 -0.53 38.48 8.61
N ASP A 130 -1.09 39.15 9.63
CA ASP A 130 -2.10 40.22 9.44
C ASP A 130 -1.96 41.37 10.47
N GLY A 131 -0.86 41.49 11.22
CA GLY A 131 -0.68 42.58 12.20
C GLY A 131 0.41 42.34 13.23
N ASN A 132 0.24 42.86 14.44
CA ASN A 132 1.12 42.56 15.58
C ASN A 132 0.56 41.38 16.38
N GLY A 133 1.42 40.44 16.76
CA GLY A 133 1.04 39.26 17.54
C GLY A 133 0.76 39.63 18.98
N LYS A 134 -0.14 38.89 19.62
CA LYS A 134 -0.61 39.19 20.99
C LYS A 134 0.53 39.36 22.00
N LEU A 135 1.53 38.49 21.94
CA LEU A 135 2.67 38.53 22.86
C LEU A 135 3.59 39.72 22.55
N SER A 136 3.92 39.96 21.29
CA SER A 136 4.75 41.10 20.89
C SER A 136 4.11 42.44 21.27
N GLU A 137 2.80 42.59 21.03
CA GLU A 137 2.05 43.81 21.39
C GLU A 137 2.04 44.04 22.90
N PHE A 138 1.84 42.99 23.71
CA PHE A 138 1.91 43.10 25.15
C PHE A 138 3.30 43.53 25.64
N ILE A 139 4.36 42.95 25.07
CA ILE A 139 5.74 43.30 25.44
C ILE A 139 6.01 44.77 25.15
N ASP A 140 5.60 45.28 23.98
CA ASP A 140 5.86 46.66 23.60
C ASP A 140 4.99 47.65 24.39
N ALA A 141 3.69 47.39 24.46
CA ALA A 141 2.72 48.33 25.03
C ALA A 141 2.69 48.31 26.57
N GLN A 142 2.83 47.14 27.19
CA GLN A 142 2.65 46.98 28.65
C GLN A 142 3.96 46.78 29.39
N LEU A 143 4.99 46.21 28.73
CA LEU A 143 6.30 45.98 29.35
C LEU A 143 7.38 46.94 28.82
N GLY A 144 7.02 47.88 27.95
CA GLY A 144 7.91 48.91 27.41
C GLY A 144 9.08 48.33 26.61
N GLY A 145 8.87 47.19 25.94
CA GLY A 145 9.91 46.48 25.19
C GLY A 145 10.93 45.74 26.06
N SER A 146 10.69 45.65 27.38
CA SER A 146 11.56 44.90 28.29
C SER A 146 11.51 43.41 27.99
N LEU A 147 12.66 42.73 28.09
CA LEU A 147 12.77 41.29 27.79
C LEU A 147 12.83 40.44 29.06
N PRO A 148 12.49 39.13 28.99
CA PRO A 148 12.56 38.23 30.14
C PRO A 148 13.96 38.10 30.75
N CYS A 149 14.99 38.20 29.91
CA CYS A 149 16.39 38.07 30.28
C CYS A 149 17.16 39.36 30.01
N ALA A 150 18.08 39.71 30.91
CA ALA A 150 19.03 40.81 30.73
C ALA A 150 20.44 40.28 30.42
N CYS A 151 21.20 41.07 29.64
CA CYS A 151 22.60 40.83 29.22
C CYS A 151 23.57 42.05 29.38
N ARG A 152 23.31 42.96 30.36
CA ARG A 152 24.17 44.07 30.97
C ARG A 152 25.41 43.88 31.99
N ARG A 153 25.43 43.10 33.13
CA ARG A 153 26.61 42.39 33.78
C ARG A 153 26.61 40.81 34.01
N PRO A 154 27.74 40.07 33.85
CA PRO A 154 27.83 38.60 34.07
C PRO A 154 27.57 38.13 35.52
N PRO A 155 27.16 36.86 35.76
CA PRO A 155 26.97 35.75 34.82
C PRO A 155 25.69 35.91 33.98
N TRP A 156 25.74 35.45 32.72
CA TRP A 156 24.69 35.70 31.74
C TRP A 156 24.04 34.48 31.15
N PRO A 157 22.75 34.56 30.79
CA PRO A 157 21.79 35.67 31.03
C PRO A 157 21.16 35.65 32.44
N THR A 158 20.68 36.79 32.97
CA THR A 158 19.97 36.86 34.28
C THR A 158 18.50 37.26 34.14
N PRO A 159 17.61 36.85 35.05
CA PRO A 159 16.20 37.24 35.04
C PRO A 159 16.00 38.75 35.15
N ASN A 160 15.14 39.31 34.30
CA ASN A 160 14.73 40.70 34.38
C ASN A 160 13.52 40.86 35.32
N THR A 161 13.33 42.07 35.85
CA THR A 161 12.17 42.42 36.70
C THR A 161 11.45 43.63 36.14
N ILE A 162 10.12 43.65 36.29
CA ILE A 162 9.25 44.76 35.88
C ILE A 162 8.62 45.31 37.15
N GLY A 163 8.92 46.57 37.51
CA GLY A 163 8.41 47.19 38.73
C GLY A 163 8.77 46.45 40.03
N GLY A 164 9.87 45.68 40.05
CA GLY A 164 10.30 44.86 41.20
C GLY A 164 9.72 43.45 41.26
N GLN A 165 8.82 43.09 40.34
CA GLN A 165 8.24 41.76 40.22
C GLN A 165 8.98 40.93 39.15
N ALA A 166 9.00 39.59 39.30
CA ALA A 166 9.54 38.70 38.28
C ALA A 166 8.76 38.84 36.97
N TYR A 167 9.47 38.89 35.84
CA TYR A 167 8.86 39.04 34.51
C TYR A 167 7.75 38.00 34.24
N ALA A 168 7.97 36.75 34.67
CA ALA A 168 6.99 35.68 34.54
C ALA A 168 5.67 35.97 35.25
N ASP A 169 5.69 36.68 36.39
CA ASP A 169 4.45 37.03 37.10
C ASP A 169 3.73 38.23 36.45
N ALA A 170 4.47 39.12 35.78
CA ALA A 170 3.88 40.16 34.93
C ALA A 170 3.19 39.57 33.68
N LEU A 171 3.61 38.39 33.20
CA LEU A 171 2.87 37.64 32.18
C LEU A 171 1.60 36.99 32.75
N LYS A 172 1.66 36.43 33.97
CA LYS A 172 0.49 35.81 34.64
C LYS A 172 -0.65 36.80 34.90
N SER A 173 -0.33 38.08 35.10
CA SER A 173 -1.35 39.11 35.38
C SER A 173 -2.24 39.43 34.17
N ASN A 174 -1.88 38.93 32.98
CA ASN A 174 -2.71 38.99 31.78
C ASN A 174 -3.16 37.58 31.33
N PRO A 175 -4.34 37.11 31.77
CA PRO A 175 -4.85 35.78 31.44
C PRO A 175 -5.01 35.51 29.94
N ASP A 176 -5.20 36.55 29.12
CA ASP A 176 -5.41 36.41 27.67
C ASP A 176 -4.14 35.97 26.92
N LEU A 177 -2.97 36.09 27.55
CA LEU A 177 -1.70 35.58 27.03
C LEU A 177 -1.48 34.10 27.37
N ILE A 178 -2.21 33.54 28.32
CA ILE A 178 -2.01 32.15 28.76
C ILE A 178 -2.65 31.22 27.74
N LYS A 179 -1.82 30.45 27.03
CA LYS A 179 -2.26 29.54 25.99
C LYS A 179 -2.31 28.11 26.50
N THR A 180 -3.54 27.65 26.80
CA THR A 180 -3.78 26.31 27.35
C THR A 180 -4.19 25.28 26.30
N GLU A 181 -4.65 25.72 25.13
CA GLU A 181 -5.07 24.85 24.03
C GLU A 181 -4.92 25.53 22.66
N SER A 182 -5.00 24.71 21.60
CA SER A 182 -5.05 25.17 20.21
C SER A 182 -6.50 25.44 19.78
N ARG A 183 -6.70 26.52 19.03
CA ARG A 183 -7.97 26.97 18.44
C ARG A 183 -8.23 26.33 17.06
N VAL A 184 -7.22 25.73 16.44
CA VAL A 184 -7.38 24.99 15.18
C VAL A 184 -8.12 23.70 15.51
N GLY A 185 -9.43 23.71 15.25
CA GLY A 185 -10.38 22.70 15.72
C GLY A 185 -10.13 21.31 15.14
N ARG A 186 -10.46 20.29 15.95
CA ARG A 186 -10.55 18.87 15.59
C ARG A 186 -11.72 18.60 14.64
N THR A 187 -11.77 19.25 13.48
CA THR A 187 -12.95 19.21 12.59
C THR A 187 -12.91 18.04 11.62
N TRP A 188 -14.11 17.60 11.22
CA TRP A 188 -14.43 16.49 10.31
C TRP A 188 -13.60 16.46 8.99
N CYS A 189 -13.04 17.59 8.55
CA CYS A 189 -12.13 17.68 7.41
C CYS A 189 -10.78 16.96 7.64
N SER A 190 -10.28 16.87 8.87
CA SER A 190 -9.01 16.19 9.20
C SER A 190 -9.10 14.66 9.12
N LEU A 191 -10.32 14.10 9.08
CA LEU A 191 -10.56 12.66 9.02
C LEU A 191 -10.77 12.15 7.58
N ILE A 192 -11.24 13.00 6.68
CA ILE A 192 -11.59 12.61 5.30
C ILE A 192 -10.39 12.71 4.34
N ASN A 193 -9.44 13.62 4.59
CA ASN A 193 -8.26 13.81 3.73
C ASN A 193 -6.94 13.28 4.33
N TRP A 194 -7.04 12.50 5.42
CA TRP A 194 -5.92 11.88 6.12
C TRP A 194 -5.01 10.97 5.26
N PRO A 195 -5.42 10.38 4.12
CA PRO A 195 -4.52 9.55 3.31
C PRO A 195 -3.48 10.39 2.55
N LEU A 196 -3.79 11.65 2.19
CA LEU A 196 -2.88 12.53 1.43
C LEU A 196 -1.80 13.17 2.31
N ALA A 197 -2.02 13.26 3.61
CA ALA A 197 -1.12 13.98 4.51
C ALA A 197 0.07 13.13 5.00
N ILE A 198 -0.07 11.80 4.97
CA ILE A 198 1.03 10.84 5.23
C ILE A 198 2.09 10.90 4.11
N ILE A 199 1.68 11.27 2.88
CA ILE A 199 2.55 11.38 1.71
C ILE A 199 3.64 12.45 1.90
N ALA A 200 3.34 13.55 2.59
CA ALA A 200 4.31 14.64 2.80
C ALA A 200 5.14 14.49 4.08
N ALA A 201 4.61 13.80 5.09
CA ALA A 201 5.32 13.53 6.36
C ALA A 201 6.44 12.49 6.22
N GLY A 202 6.29 11.55 5.28
CA GLY A 202 7.32 10.55 4.98
C GLY A 202 8.62 11.14 4.43
N TYR A 203 8.60 12.37 3.91
CA TYR A 203 9.77 13.03 3.31
C TYR A 203 10.70 13.76 4.31
N SER A 204 10.25 14.10 5.52
CA SER A 204 11.01 15.01 6.40
C SER A 204 11.81 14.34 7.52
N VAL A 205 11.64 13.02 7.75
CA VAL A 205 12.26 12.34 8.91
C VAL A 205 13.53 11.55 8.56
N PHE A 206 13.74 11.14 7.30
CA PHE A 206 14.90 10.32 6.94
C PHE A 206 15.69 10.95 5.80
N GLY A 207 16.70 11.73 6.15
CA GLY A 207 17.75 12.10 5.21
C GLY A 207 18.30 10.85 4.53
N PHE A 208 18.24 10.83 3.20
CA PHE A 208 18.96 9.91 2.31
C PHE A 208 19.09 8.44 2.78
N SER A 209 17.98 7.69 2.86
CA SER A 209 18.07 6.22 2.74
C SER A 209 16.80 5.58 2.18
N ASN A 210 16.94 4.84 1.08
CA ASN A 210 15.91 4.14 0.30
C ASN A 210 15.32 2.93 1.03
N THR A 211 14.57 3.11 2.13
CA THR A 211 14.04 1.95 2.90
C THR A 211 12.61 2.15 3.37
N GLY A 212 11.64 2.01 2.45
CA GLY A 212 10.20 2.04 2.74
C GLY A 212 9.66 0.86 3.55
N GLY A 213 10.44 -0.22 3.72
CA GLY A 213 10.01 -1.44 4.43
C GLY A 213 9.78 -1.27 5.94
N ALA A 214 10.49 -0.33 6.59
CA ALA A 214 10.29 -0.04 8.02
C ALA A 214 9.04 0.83 8.27
N ILE A 215 8.53 1.50 7.23
CA ILE A 215 7.43 2.46 7.29
C ILE A 215 6.08 1.72 7.21
N GLY A 216 5.97 0.70 6.34
CA GLY A 216 4.74 -0.10 6.19
C GLY A 216 4.41 -1.01 7.37
N SER A 217 5.42 -1.65 7.97
CA SER A 217 5.21 -2.54 9.13
C SER A 217 4.81 -1.77 10.39
N GLY A 218 5.36 -0.56 10.61
CA GLY A 218 4.97 0.31 11.71
C GLY A 218 3.55 0.86 11.60
N VAL A 219 3.11 1.22 10.38
CA VAL A 219 1.75 1.74 10.13
C VAL A 219 0.68 0.64 10.24
N GLY A 220 0.95 -0.58 9.76
CA GLY A 220 0.01 -1.70 9.87
C GLY A 220 -0.24 -2.18 11.30
N VAL A 221 0.80 -2.22 12.14
CA VAL A 221 0.67 -2.55 13.57
C VAL A 221 -0.15 -1.49 14.32
N LEU A 222 -0.03 -0.22 13.94
CA LEU A 222 -0.78 0.90 14.55
C LEU A 222 -2.26 0.90 14.18
N VAL A 223 -2.59 0.75 12.90
CA VAL A 223 -4.00 0.69 12.43
C VAL A 223 -4.68 -0.58 12.95
N GLY A 224 -3.95 -1.69 13.00
CA GLY A 224 -4.47 -2.96 13.52
C GLY A 224 -4.70 -2.95 15.03
N GLY A 225 -3.83 -2.28 15.78
CA GLY A 225 -4.03 -2.08 17.22
C GLY A 225 -5.26 -1.23 17.55
N ILE A 226 -5.56 -0.22 16.73
CA ILE A 226 -6.72 0.68 16.93
C ILE A 226 -8.04 -0.03 16.57
N ILE A 227 -8.09 -0.72 15.42
CA ILE A 227 -9.27 -1.49 15.00
C ILE A 227 -9.49 -2.68 15.94
N GLY A 228 -8.43 -3.37 16.34
CA GLY A 228 -8.48 -4.46 17.30
C GLY A 228 -8.90 -4.03 18.70
N GLY A 229 -8.49 -2.85 19.15
CA GLY A 229 -8.96 -2.25 20.40
C GLY A 229 -10.47 -1.94 20.37
N TYR A 230 -10.98 -1.41 19.26
CA TYR A 230 -12.40 -1.13 19.08
C TYR A 230 -13.27 -2.39 19.01
N LEU A 231 -12.87 -3.38 18.19
CA LEU A 231 -13.56 -4.68 18.11
C LEU A 231 -13.46 -5.47 19.41
N GLY A 232 -12.32 -5.38 20.10
CA GLY A 232 -12.12 -5.98 21.42
C GLY A 232 -12.98 -5.32 22.50
N ALA A 233 -13.18 -4.01 22.47
CA ALA A 233 -14.09 -3.34 23.40
C ALA A 233 -15.56 -3.75 23.16
N ILE A 234 -15.98 -3.86 21.89
CA ILE A 234 -17.34 -4.29 21.51
C ILE A 234 -17.57 -5.76 21.88
N LEU A 235 -16.67 -6.67 21.50
CA LEU A 235 -16.77 -8.10 21.82
C LEU A 235 -16.56 -8.36 23.31
N GLY A 236 -15.75 -7.56 24.00
CA GLY A 236 -15.56 -7.60 25.44
C GLY A 236 -16.83 -7.21 26.21
N SER A 237 -17.59 -6.24 25.70
CA SER A 237 -18.90 -5.86 26.24
C SER A 237 -19.98 -6.93 26.02
N LEU A 238 -19.81 -7.79 25.02
CA LEU A 238 -20.79 -8.81 24.62
C LEU A 238 -20.49 -10.22 25.15
N LEU A 239 -19.20 -10.59 25.25
CA LEU A 239 -18.71 -11.96 25.52
C LEU A 239 -17.68 -12.03 26.66
N GLY A 240 -17.40 -10.92 27.35
CA GLY A 240 -16.45 -10.86 28.45
C GLY A 240 -14.96 -10.88 28.00
N PRO A 241 -14.01 -11.11 28.93
CA PRO A 241 -12.57 -10.91 28.69
C PRO A 241 -12.01 -11.69 27.50
N VAL A 242 -12.58 -12.86 27.19
CA VAL A 242 -12.18 -13.70 26.05
C VAL A 242 -12.56 -13.04 24.72
N GLY A 243 -13.70 -12.37 24.63
CA GLY A 243 -14.12 -11.60 23.45
C GLY A 243 -13.22 -10.39 23.18
N ALA A 244 -12.70 -9.75 24.23
CA ALA A 244 -11.77 -8.62 24.10
C ALA A 244 -10.42 -9.03 23.51
N VAL A 245 -9.90 -10.19 23.92
CA VAL A 245 -8.65 -10.75 23.39
C VAL A 245 -8.82 -11.19 21.93
N ILE A 246 -9.95 -11.82 21.58
CA ILE A 246 -10.23 -12.26 20.20
C ILE A 246 -10.36 -11.07 19.24
N GLY A 247 -11.08 -10.01 19.65
CA GLY A 247 -11.21 -8.78 18.85
C GLY A 247 -9.89 -8.05 18.62
N ALA A 248 -9.01 -8.02 19.64
CA ALA A 248 -7.69 -7.40 19.54
C ALA A 248 -6.77 -8.15 18.55
N VAL A 249 -6.78 -9.48 18.58
CA VAL A 249 -5.96 -10.32 17.70
C VAL A 249 -6.45 -10.24 16.25
N LEU A 250 -7.77 -10.26 16.00
CA LEU A 250 -8.34 -10.14 14.66
C LEU A 250 -8.11 -8.76 14.04
N GLY A 251 -8.23 -7.68 14.82
CA GLY A 251 -7.95 -6.34 14.32
C GLY A 251 -6.46 -6.10 14.02
N ALA A 252 -5.55 -6.66 14.83
CA ALA A 252 -4.11 -6.59 14.57
C ALA A 252 -3.73 -7.27 13.24
N LEU A 253 -4.33 -8.43 12.94
CA LEU A 253 -4.16 -9.16 11.69
C LEU A 253 -4.72 -8.40 10.48
N LEU A 254 -5.90 -7.78 10.63
CA LEU A 254 -6.53 -6.96 9.58
C LEU A 254 -5.76 -5.65 9.31
N GLY A 255 -5.15 -5.05 10.34
CA GLY A 255 -4.32 -3.85 10.18
C GLY A 255 -2.94 -4.13 9.61
N ALA A 256 -2.32 -5.27 9.91
CA ALA A 256 -1.11 -5.71 9.21
C ALA A 256 -1.37 -5.89 7.70
N TYR A 257 -2.53 -6.47 7.36
CA TYR A 257 -3.00 -6.63 5.99
C TYR A 257 -3.24 -5.28 5.27
N LEU A 258 -3.92 -4.32 5.90
CA LEU A 258 -4.17 -2.97 5.35
C LEU A 258 -2.91 -2.07 5.32
N GLY A 259 -2.01 -2.22 6.29
CA GLY A 259 -0.74 -1.49 6.34
C GLY A 259 0.24 -1.90 5.25
N GLY A 260 0.28 -3.19 4.90
CA GLY A 260 1.01 -3.69 3.73
C GLY A 260 0.49 -3.11 2.42
N ILE A 261 -0.83 -2.91 2.32
CA ILE A 261 -1.50 -2.28 1.17
C ILE A 261 -1.09 -0.80 1.03
N ILE A 262 -1.08 -0.06 2.14
CA ILE A 262 -0.75 1.38 2.15
C ILE A 262 0.75 1.63 1.93
N GLY A 263 1.63 0.83 2.56
CA GLY A 263 3.08 0.93 2.33
C GLY A 263 3.49 0.61 0.88
N GLY A 264 2.75 -0.31 0.24
CA GLY A 264 2.88 -0.62 -1.18
C GLY A 264 2.53 0.54 -2.11
N ALA A 265 1.47 1.27 -1.80
CA ALA A 265 1.03 2.45 -2.56
C ALA A 265 1.94 3.69 -2.40
N ILE A 266 2.63 3.81 -1.26
CA ILE A 266 3.59 4.91 -1.03
C ILE A 266 4.87 4.69 -1.84
N GLY A 267 5.36 3.45 -1.96
CA GLY A 267 6.47 3.12 -2.87
C GLY A 267 6.10 3.35 -4.35
N TRP A 268 4.85 3.08 -4.71
CA TRP A 268 4.28 3.33 -6.04
C TRP A 268 4.37 4.80 -6.48
N LEU A 269 3.98 5.76 -5.63
CA LEU A 269 3.96 7.18 -6.01
C LEU A 269 5.37 7.73 -6.31
N ILE A 270 6.38 7.23 -5.59
CA ILE A 270 7.78 7.61 -5.76
C ILE A 270 8.35 7.05 -7.07
N ASP A 271 8.01 5.82 -7.42
CA ASP A 271 8.44 5.22 -8.68
C ASP A 271 7.73 5.84 -9.90
N ASN A 272 6.45 6.20 -9.77
CA ASN A 272 5.64 6.73 -10.87
C ASN A 272 6.00 8.19 -11.25
N LEU A 273 6.55 8.97 -10.32
CA LEU A 273 7.00 10.34 -10.59
C LEU A 273 8.33 10.38 -11.39
N PHE A 274 9.09 9.28 -11.41
CA PHE A 274 10.44 9.23 -11.98
C PHE A 274 10.72 8.06 -12.93
N SER A 275 9.76 7.16 -13.20
CA SER A 275 9.99 6.03 -14.11
C SER A 275 8.85 5.82 -15.11
N GLY A 276 9.21 5.66 -16.40
CA GLY A 276 8.28 5.26 -17.46
C GLY A 276 7.82 3.80 -17.32
N PRO A 277 7.08 3.24 -18.31
CA PRO A 277 6.36 1.98 -18.19
C PRO A 277 7.20 0.87 -17.55
N SER A 278 6.79 0.46 -16.36
CA SER A 278 7.68 -0.17 -15.38
C SER A 278 7.93 -1.65 -15.67
N ALA A 279 7.06 -2.29 -16.47
CA ALA A 279 6.96 -3.73 -16.68
C ALA A 279 6.81 -4.53 -15.37
N ARG A 280 6.46 -3.87 -14.27
CA ARG A 280 6.36 -4.47 -12.95
C ARG A 280 5.10 -5.31 -12.80
N ILE A 281 5.08 -6.20 -11.83
CA ILE A 281 3.87 -6.95 -11.48
C ILE A 281 3.18 -6.25 -10.32
N TRP A 282 1.89 -6.00 -10.53
CA TRP A 282 1.01 -5.35 -9.58
C TRP A 282 -0.14 -6.26 -9.24
N PHE A 283 -0.74 -6.03 -8.08
CA PHE A 283 -1.96 -6.71 -7.69
C PHE A 283 -3.00 -5.75 -7.12
N THR A 284 -4.25 -6.20 -7.20
CA THR A 284 -5.45 -5.53 -6.68
C THR A 284 -6.40 -6.59 -6.15
N ALA A 285 -7.24 -6.23 -5.18
CA ALA A 285 -8.14 -7.18 -4.51
C ALA A 285 -9.60 -6.72 -4.66
N PHE A 286 -10.54 -7.65 -4.77
CA PHE A 286 -11.97 -7.39 -4.89
C PHE A 286 -12.68 -7.97 -3.68
N ASP A 287 -13.45 -7.14 -2.98
CA ASP A 287 -14.10 -7.46 -1.70
C ASP A 287 -15.53 -8.00 -1.84
N GLY A 288 -16.00 -8.22 -3.07
CA GLY A 288 -17.40 -8.58 -3.36
C GLY A 288 -18.22 -7.42 -3.93
N ALA A 289 -17.85 -6.19 -3.63
CA ALA A 289 -18.53 -4.98 -4.11
C ALA A 289 -17.64 -4.13 -5.03
N SER A 290 -16.36 -3.97 -4.69
CA SER A 290 -15.43 -3.10 -5.40
C SER A 290 -14.00 -3.63 -5.39
N TRP A 291 -13.19 -3.17 -6.33
CA TRP A 291 -11.75 -3.38 -6.29
C TRP A 291 -11.14 -2.41 -5.28
N VAL A 292 -10.47 -2.95 -4.27
CA VAL A 292 -9.68 -2.26 -3.25
C VAL A 292 -8.43 -1.69 -3.93
N ILE A 293 -8.39 -0.36 -4.03
CA ILE A 293 -7.39 0.45 -4.74
C ILE A 293 -6.84 1.47 -3.72
N PRO A 294 -5.52 1.76 -3.67
CA PRO A 294 -4.53 1.67 -4.76
C PRO A 294 -3.86 0.31 -4.96
N ASP A 295 -3.64 -0.05 -6.23
CA ASP A 295 -2.93 -1.25 -6.66
C ASP A 295 -1.47 -1.22 -6.16
N ILE A 296 -0.90 -2.38 -5.82
CA ILE A 296 0.40 -2.47 -5.14
C ILE A 296 1.39 -3.31 -5.95
N PRO A 297 2.66 -2.87 -6.07
CA PRO A 297 3.69 -3.72 -6.65
C PRO A 297 4.00 -4.93 -5.74
N ILE A 298 4.13 -6.12 -6.34
CA ILE A 298 4.39 -7.37 -5.59
C ILE A 298 5.74 -7.38 -4.87
N SER A 299 6.73 -6.58 -5.28
CA SER A 299 7.96 -6.33 -4.49
C SER A 299 8.70 -5.05 -4.91
N GLN A 300 9.46 -4.46 -3.97
CA GLN A 300 10.16 -3.17 -4.13
C GLN A 300 11.69 -3.30 -4.34
N GLN A 301 12.29 -4.48 -4.12
CA GLN A 301 13.75 -4.70 -4.28
C GLN A 301 14.11 -5.90 -5.17
N GLY A 302 13.11 -6.58 -5.77
CA GLY A 302 13.29 -7.82 -6.54
C GLY A 302 13.25 -7.69 -8.07
N HIS A 303 13.35 -8.84 -8.73
CA HIS A 303 13.21 -9.02 -10.19
C HIS A 303 11.74 -8.92 -10.66
N THR A 304 10.89 -8.11 -10.03
CA THR A 304 9.44 -7.99 -10.31
C THR A 304 9.10 -7.36 -11.64
N LYS A 305 10.08 -7.22 -12.55
CA LYS A 305 9.80 -6.93 -13.95
C LYS A 305 9.55 -8.23 -14.68
N THR A 306 8.46 -8.29 -15.42
CA THR A 306 8.13 -9.43 -16.28
C THR A 306 7.89 -8.97 -17.72
N SER A 307 8.19 -9.83 -18.68
CA SER A 307 7.84 -9.62 -20.10
C SER A 307 6.54 -10.31 -20.50
N LYS A 308 5.94 -11.11 -19.60
CA LYS A 308 4.72 -11.89 -19.78
C LYS A 308 3.72 -11.60 -18.65
N GLY A 309 2.52 -12.19 -18.67
CA GLY A 309 1.60 -12.06 -17.55
C GLY A 309 2.00 -12.98 -16.38
N PRO A 310 1.66 -12.65 -15.12
CA PRO A 310 1.92 -13.51 -13.97
C PRO A 310 0.97 -14.70 -13.91
N ALA A 311 1.18 -15.59 -12.94
CA ALA A 311 0.24 -16.60 -12.45
C ALA A 311 0.01 -16.42 -10.95
N LEU A 312 -1.20 -16.73 -10.46
CA LEU A 312 -1.58 -16.65 -9.06
C LEU A 312 -2.24 -17.94 -8.60
N ALA A 313 -1.99 -18.33 -7.35
CA ALA A 313 -2.77 -19.36 -6.66
C ALA A 313 -2.78 -19.11 -5.15
N ALA A 314 -3.89 -19.43 -4.50
CA ALA A 314 -3.96 -19.50 -3.04
C ALA A 314 -3.47 -20.87 -2.57
N TYR A 315 -2.64 -20.88 -1.54
CA TYR A 315 -2.09 -22.10 -0.95
C TYR A 315 -1.85 -21.90 0.54
N ASN A 316 -2.43 -22.78 1.36
CA ASN A 316 -2.27 -22.78 2.82
C ASN A 316 -2.50 -21.41 3.47
N GLY A 317 -3.58 -20.72 3.07
CA GLY A 317 -3.95 -19.39 3.58
C GLY A 317 -3.07 -18.24 3.08
N LYS A 318 -2.12 -18.48 2.19
CA LYS A 318 -1.25 -17.49 1.56
C LYS A 318 -1.54 -17.37 0.07
N LEU A 319 -1.12 -16.27 -0.54
CA LEU A 319 -1.21 -16.07 -1.99
C LEU A 319 0.18 -16.15 -2.61
N TYR A 320 0.33 -16.96 -3.65
CA TYR A 320 1.59 -17.15 -4.37
C TYR A 320 1.47 -16.50 -5.75
N ALA A 321 2.45 -15.66 -6.09
CA ALA A 321 2.61 -15.10 -7.43
C ALA A 321 3.84 -15.69 -8.08
N VAL A 322 3.69 -16.28 -9.26
CA VAL A 322 4.79 -16.86 -10.04
C VAL A 322 4.89 -16.15 -11.38
N TYR A 323 6.11 -15.84 -11.80
CA TYR A 323 6.34 -15.04 -13.00
C TYR A 323 7.70 -15.30 -13.64
N LYS A 324 7.72 -15.07 -14.95
CA LYS A 324 8.95 -15.04 -15.76
C LYS A 324 9.66 -13.70 -15.56
N ALA A 325 10.97 -13.72 -15.34
CA ALA A 325 11.79 -12.50 -15.33
C ALA A 325 11.71 -11.73 -16.67
N SER A 326 11.88 -10.41 -16.62
CA SER A 326 11.86 -9.57 -17.84
C SER A 326 13.10 -9.77 -18.72
N SER A 327 14.26 -9.97 -18.12
CA SER A 327 15.57 -9.98 -18.79
C SER A 327 15.96 -11.34 -19.35
N ASN A 328 15.44 -12.43 -18.78
CA ASN A 328 15.77 -13.79 -19.18
C ASN A 328 14.57 -14.73 -18.99
N ASN A 329 14.76 -16.02 -19.25
CA ASN A 329 13.67 -17.00 -19.13
C ASN A 329 13.50 -17.56 -17.71
N ASP A 330 14.26 -17.13 -16.71
CA ASP A 330 14.16 -17.68 -15.36
C ASP A 330 12.79 -17.35 -14.73
N VAL A 331 12.30 -18.28 -13.90
CA VAL A 331 11.04 -18.15 -13.17
C VAL A 331 11.30 -17.84 -11.69
N TRP A 332 10.53 -16.89 -11.18
CA TRP A 332 10.58 -16.39 -9.82
C TRP A 332 9.18 -16.48 -9.20
N TYR A 333 9.14 -16.49 -7.86
CA TYR A 333 7.90 -16.40 -7.12
C TYR A 333 8.04 -15.48 -5.91
N ASN A 334 6.90 -14.94 -5.49
CA ASN A 334 6.77 -14.20 -4.24
C ASN A 334 5.51 -14.71 -3.51
N VAL A 335 5.48 -14.53 -2.19
CA VAL A 335 4.43 -15.02 -1.31
C VAL A 335 3.86 -13.83 -0.55
N PHE A 336 2.54 -13.70 -0.58
CA PHE A 336 1.80 -12.78 0.26
C PHE A 336 1.24 -13.55 1.46
N ASP A 337 1.65 -13.15 2.65
CA ASP A 337 1.13 -13.69 3.91
C ASP A 337 0.55 -12.58 4.81
N SER A 338 0.35 -12.88 6.09
CA SER A 338 -0.23 -11.93 7.05
C SER A 338 0.58 -10.63 7.21
N ASN A 339 1.86 -10.63 6.81
CA ASN A 339 2.74 -9.46 6.90
C ASN A 339 2.91 -8.74 5.55
N GLY A 340 2.23 -9.18 4.49
CA GLY A 340 2.36 -8.66 3.13
C GLY A 340 3.21 -9.56 2.22
N TRP A 341 3.66 -9.01 1.09
CA TRP A 341 4.59 -9.69 0.20
C TRP A 341 5.99 -9.81 0.81
N LEU A 342 6.69 -10.88 0.49
CA LEU A 342 8.10 -11.02 0.86
C LEU A 342 8.93 -9.89 0.24
N VAL A 343 9.86 -9.34 1.01
CA VAL A 343 10.77 -8.29 0.57
C VAL A 343 11.61 -8.73 -0.64
N GLN A 344 12.04 -9.99 -0.62
CA GLN A 344 12.87 -10.57 -1.66
C GLN A 344 12.11 -11.65 -2.43
N ASP A 345 12.15 -11.55 -3.75
CA ASP A 345 11.63 -12.57 -4.64
C ASP A 345 12.50 -13.83 -4.57
N LEU A 346 11.84 -14.98 -4.58
CA LEU A 346 12.50 -16.28 -4.49
C LEU A 346 12.61 -16.88 -5.89
N LYS A 347 13.82 -17.29 -6.26
CA LYS A 347 14.04 -17.97 -7.53
C LYS A 347 13.59 -19.43 -7.40
N ILE A 348 12.92 -19.96 -8.43
CA ILE A 348 12.65 -21.40 -8.51
C ILE A 348 13.91 -22.08 -9.04
N THR A 349 14.88 -22.32 -8.15
CA THR A 349 16.13 -23.01 -8.48
C THR A 349 16.65 -23.80 -7.28
N GLN A 350 16.61 -25.13 -7.35
CA GLN A 350 17.53 -25.95 -6.55
C GLN A 350 18.27 -27.05 -7.31
N ASN A 351 17.97 -27.29 -8.60
CA ASN A 351 18.79 -28.04 -9.59
C ASN A 351 18.05 -28.19 -10.95
N GLY A 352 16.80 -27.72 -11.05
CA GLY A 352 16.01 -27.62 -12.28
C GLY A 352 16.04 -26.21 -12.84
N HIS A 353 16.38 -26.09 -14.12
CA HIS A 353 16.36 -24.84 -14.87
C HIS A 353 14.92 -24.43 -15.20
N THR A 354 14.08 -24.13 -14.20
CA THR A 354 12.70 -23.67 -14.41
C THR A 354 12.72 -22.37 -15.20
N ARG A 355 12.62 -22.53 -16.52
CA ARG A 355 12.83 -21.48 -17.51
C ARG A 355 11.71 -21.52 -18.51
N THR A 356 11.05 -20.39 -18.70
CA THR A 356 9.93 -20.26 -19.60
C THR A 356 10.06 -19.06 -20.52
N SER A 357 9.53 -19.20 -21.73
CA SER A 357 9.41 -18.11 -22.72
C SER A 357 8.00 -17.51 -22.76
N GLU A 358 7.05 -18.08 -22.03
CA GLU A 358 5.65 -17.63 -21.92
C GLU A 358 5.25 -17.42 -20.46
N ALA A 359 4.01 -16.98 -20.20
CA ALA A 359 3.51 -16.92 -18.83
C ALA A 359 3.32 -18.35 -18.28
N PRO A 360 3.66 -18.60 -16.99
CA PRO A 360 3.37 -19.87 -16.33
C PRO A 360 1.89 -20.02 -15.96
N ALA A 361 1.51 -21.19 -15.47
CA ALA A 361 0.25 -21.48 -14.79
C ALA A 361 0.52 -22.08 -13.41
N LEU A 362 -0.30 -21.76 -12.41
CA LEU A 362 -0.14 -22.19 -11.04
C LEU A 362 -1.50 -22.64 -10.48
N ALA A 363 -1.55 -23.77 -9.80
CA ALA A 363 -2.74 -24.22 -9.08
C ALA A 363 -2.36 -25.01 -7.83
N GLU A 364 -3.21 -24.96 -6.81
CA GLU A 364 -3.15 -25.88 -5.68
C GLU A 364 -3.85 -27.19 -6.04
N TYR A 365 -3.24 -28.29 -5.66
CA TYR A 365 -3.79 -29.64 -5.80
C TYR A 365 -3.20 -30.53 -4.70
N ASP A 366 -4.08 -31.18 -3.94
CA ASP A 366 -3.72 -32.17 -2.92
C ASP A 366 -2.66 -31.68 -1.91
N GLY A 367 -2.83 -30.45 -1.41
CA GLY A 367 -1.94 -29.87 -0.40
C GLY A 367 -0.57 -29.44 -0.96
N LYS A 368 -0.43 -29.33 -2.28
CA LYS A 368 0.78 -28.86 -2.95
C LYS A 368 0.48 -27.84 -4.04
N LEU A 369 1.47 -27.03 -4.40
CA LEU A 369 1.39 -26.11 -5.52
C LEU A 369 2.03 -26.73 -6.76
N TYR A 370 1.30 -26.74 -7.87
CA TYR A 370 1.76 -27.24 -9.15
C TYR A 370 1.96 -26.06 -10.11
N LEU A 371 3.17 -25.94 -10.63
CA LEU A 371 3.56 -24.95 -11.63
C LEU A 371 3.71 -25.66 -12.97
N ALA A 372 2.87 -25.33 -13.95
CA ALA A 372 3.04 -25.76 -15.34
C ALA A 372 3.55 -24.62 -16.22
N TYR A 373 4.48 -24.91 -17.11
CA TYR A 373 5.09 -23.90 -17.96
C TYR A 373 5.60 -24.49 -19.27
N LYS A 374 5.61 -23.63 -20.30
CA LYS A 374 6.29 -23.91 -21.57
C LYS A 374 7.79 -23.73 -21.38
N ALA A 375 8.59 -24.66 -21.88
CA ALA A 375 10.04 -24.54 -21.85
C ALA A 375 10.56 -23.24 -22.50
N GLY A 376 11.68 -22.74 -21.99
CA GLY A 376 12.33 -21.53 -22.50
C GLY A 376 12.92 -21.67 -23.92
N SER A 377 13.30 -22.89 -24.32
CA SER A 377 14.03 -23.17 -25.57
C SER A 377 13.18 -23.81 -26.67
N ASN A 378 12.06 -24.43 -26.32
CA ASN A 378 11.19 -25.13 -27.27
C ASN A 378 9.73 -25.08 -26.80
N ASN A 379 8.82 -25.76 -27.51
CA ASN A 379 7.39 -25.75 -27.20
C ASN A 379 6.97 -26.79 -26.15
N ASP A 380 7.89 -27.54 -25.55
CA ASP A 380 7.51 -28.62 -24.64
C ASP A 380 6.93 -28.07 -23.32
N LEU A 381 5.96 -28.78 -22.75
CA LEU A 381 5.38 -28.47 -21.45
C LEU A 381 6.07 -29.25 -20.33
N TRP A 382 6.30 -28.57 -19.22
CA TRP A 382 6.94 -29.08 -18.02
C TRP A 382 6.14 -28.67 -16.79
N TYR A 383 6.35 -29.37 -15.68
CA TYR A 383 5.84 -28.97 -14.39
C TYR A 383 6.87 -29.14 -13.27
N ASN A 384 6.70 -28.35 -12.21
CA ASN A 384 7.40 -28.49 -10.95
C ASN A 384 6.37 -28.40 -9.80
N VAL A 385 6.67 -29.01 -8.67
CA VAL A 385 5.78 -29.13 -7.52
C VAL A 385 6.43 -28.52 -6.28
N PHE A 386 5.69 -27.71 -5.56
CA PHE A 386 6.08 -27.13 -4.28
C PHE A 386 5.31 -27.80 -3.15
N ASP A 387 6.04 -28.34 -2.17
CA ASP A 387 5.49 -29.14 -1.06
C ASP A 387 5.13 -28.33 0.18
N GLY A 388 5.26 -27.00 0.11
CA GLY A 388 5.09 -26.09 1.24
C GLY A 388 6.41 -25.55 1.79
N ASN A 389 7.53 -26.25 1.54
CA ASN A 389 8.86 -25.85 1.97
C ASN A 389 9.79 -25.59 0.78
N SER A 390 9.76 -26.47 -0.22
CA SER A 390 10.68 -26.44 -1.36
C SER A 390 10.02 -26.88 -2.66
N TRP A 391 10.57 -26.40 -3.77
CA TRP A 391 10.23 -26.91 -5.11
C TRP A 391 11.04 -28.19 -5.38
N LEU A 392 10.53 -29.09 -6.22
CA LEU A 392 11.27 -30.27 -6.65
C LEU A 392 12.62 -29.86 -7.25
N ALA A 393 13.65 -30.65 -6.92
CA ALA A 393 15.00 -30.43 -7.42
C ALA A 393 15.09 -30.57 -8.94
N GLN A 394 14.23 -31.39 -9.56
CA GLN A 394 14.17 -31.58 -11.00
C GLN A 394 12.77 -31.29 -11.53
N ASP A 395 12.71 -30.49 -12.58
CA ASP A 395 11.50 -30.27 -13.35
C ASP A 395 11.10 -31.56 -14.07
N ILE A 396 9.80 -31.84 -14.15
CA ILE A 396 9.28 -33.05 -14.79
C ILE A 396 8.65 -32.66 -16.12
N LYS A 397 9.12 -33.26 -17.20
CA LYS A 397 8.54 -33.05 -18.52
C LYS A 397 7.17 -33.70 -18.58
N ILE A 398 6.18 -33.00 -19.09
CA ILE A 398 4.88 -33.60 -19.40
C ILE A 398 5.04 -34.28 -20.76
N THR A 399 5.64 -35.47 -20.76
CA THR A 399 5.80 -36.30 -21.96
C THR A 399 4.98 -37.56 -21.84
N GLN A 400 3.97 -37.68 -22.70
CA GLN A 400 3.35 -38.96 -23.03
C GLN A 400 2.85 -38.87 -24.47
N GLY A 401 3.32 -39.76 -25.35
CA GLY A 401 2.77 -40.15 -26.68
C GLY A 401 2.07 -39.16 -27.63
N GLY A 402 2.01 -37.85 -27.37
CA GLY A 402 1.01 -36.93 -27.91
C GLY A 402 1.51 -35.49 -28.15
N HIS A 403 0.57 -34.55 -28.19
CA HIS A 403 0.73 -33.15 -28.61
C HIS A 403 1.05 -32.18 -27.46
N THR A 404 1.66 -32.63 -26.36
CA THR A 404 1.91 -31.83 -25.14
C THR A 404 3.00 -30.76 -25.34
N ARG A 405 2.76 -29.91 -26.33
CA ARG A 405 3.62 -28.84 -26.80
C ARG A 405 2.73 -27.63 -27.01
N THR A 406 3.13 -26.49 -26.46
CA THR A 406 2.42 -25.23 -26.61
C THR A 406 3.36 -24.10 -26.99
N ASN A 407 2.83 -23.11 -27.70
CA ASN A 407 3.53 -21.85 -27.97
C ASN A 407 2.90 -20.66 -27.21
N LYS A 408 2.02 -20.92 -26.26
CA LYS A 408 1.31 -19.94 -25.43
C LYS A 408 1.31 -20.35 -23.95
N ARG A 409 0.71 -19.54 -23.09
CA ARG A 409 0.56 -19.92 -21.67
C ARG A 409 -0.34 -21.16 -21.54
N PRO A 410 0.00 -22.12 -20.66
CA PRO A 410 -0.93 -23.15 -20.23
C PRO A 410 -1.93 -22.60 -19.20
N ALA A 411 -2.90 -23.43 -18.81
CA ALA A 411 -3.80 -23.20 -17.68
C ALA A 411 -3.90 -24.46 -16.80
N LEU A 412 -3.98 -24.28 -15.49
CA LEU A 412 -4.14 -25.37 -14.51
C LEU A 412 -5.37 -25.12 -13.62
N ALA A 413 -6.08 -26.18 -13.26
CA ALA A 413 -7.11 -26.16 -12.22
C ALA A 413 -7.31 -27.54 -11.61
N ALA A 414 -7.44 -27.61 -10.28
CA ALA A 414 -7.86 -28.83 -9.59
C ALA A 414 -9.39 -28.97 -9.67
N PHE A 415 -9.88 -30.15 -10.07
CA PHE A 415 -11.29 -30.46 -10.22
C PHE A 415 -11.55 -31.94 -9.92
N ASN A 416 -12.54 -32.25 -9.09
CA ASN A 416 -12.93 -33.63 -8.74
C ASN A 416 -11.76 -34.55 -8.37
N GLY A 417 -10.85 -34.06 -7.52
CA GLY A 417 -9.69 -34.84 -7.06
C GLY A 417 -8.65 -35.14 -8.13
N LYS A 418 -8.63 -34.39 -9.24
CA LYS A 418 -7.62 -34.46 -10.29
C LYS A 418 -7.12 -33.06 -10.66
N LEU A 419 -5.95 -32.96 -11.26
CA LEU A 419 -5.40 -31.70 -11.76
C LEU A 419 -5.50 -31.67 -13.29
N TYR A 420 -6.19 -30.66 -13.82
CA TYR A 420 -6.41 -30.50 -15.26
C TYR A 420 -5.44 -29.45 -15.81
N LEU A 421 -4.81 -29.79 -16.93
CA LEU A 421 -3.98 -28.89 -17.73
C LEU A 421 -4.66 -28.65 -19.07
N ALA A 422 -5.02 -27.40 -19.38
CA ALA A 422 -5.47 -27.01 -20.71
C ALA A 422 -4.40 -26.16 -21.41
N TYR A 423 -4.24 -26.36 -22.71
CA TYR A 423 -3.24 -25.64 -23.49
C TYR A 423 -3.63 -25.55 -24.96
N LYS A 424 -3.09 -24.52 -25.63
CA LYS A 424 -3.14 -24.39 -27.08
C LYS A 424 -2.02 -25.22 -27.71
N SER A 425 -2.35 -25.99 -28.74
CA SER A 425 -1.36 -26.71 -29.55
C SER A 425 -0.21 -25.80 -30.03
N GLY A 426 1.00 -26.32 -30.01
CA GLY A 426 2.18 -25.62 -30.52
C GLY A 426 2.23 -25.50 -32.05
N SER A 427 1.43 -26.29 -32.78
CA SER A 427 1.40 -26.33 -34.25
C SER A 427 0.05 -25.91 -34.87
N SER A 428 -1.02 -25.83 -34.08
CA SER A 428 -2.35 -25.39 -34.53
C SER A 428 -2.99 -24.46 -33.49
N ASN A 429 -4.15 -23.91 -33.80
CA ASN A 429 -4.94 -23.17 -32.81
C ASN A 429 -5.81 -24.07 -31.94
N ASP A 430 -5.79 -25.39 -32.12
CA ASP A 430 -6.63 -26.30 -31.33
C ASP A 430 -6.28 -26.25 -29.84
N LEU A 431 -7.31 -26.30 -28.99
CA LEU A 431 -7.15 -26.50 -27.55
C LEU A 431 -7.21 -27.98 -27.19
N TRP A 432 -6.35 -28.36 -26.25
CA TRP A 432 -6.19 -29.71 -25.73
C TRP A 432 -6.18 -29.66 -24.21
N TYR A 433 -6.51 -30.78 -23.58
CA TYR A 433 -6.30 -30.97 -22.15
C TYR A 433 -5.68 -32.32 -21.82
N ASN A 434 -4.99 -32.36 -20.68
CA ASN A 434 -4.50 -33.58 -20.06
C ASN A 434 -4.88 -33.54 -18.56
N VAL A 435 -4.96 -34.71 -17.94
CA VAL A 435 -5.42 -34.89 -16.57
C VAL A 435 -4.35 -35.63 -15.77
N PHE A 436 -3.98 -35.07 -14.63
CA PHE A 436 -3.10 -35.69 -13.66
C PHE A 436 -3.92 -36.29 -12.52
N ASP A 437 -3.67 -37.56 -12.22
CA ASP A 437 -4.43 -38.34 -11.23
C ASP A 437 -3.82 -38.36 -9.82
N GLY A 438 -2.75 -37.60 -9.59
CA GLY A 438 -1.95 -37.64 -8.36
C GLY A 438 -0.62 -38.36 -8.54
N ASN A 439 -0.53 -39.28 -9.49
CA ASN A 439 0.69 -40.05 -9.78
C ASN A 439 1.23 -39.76 -11.17
N SER A 440 0.36 -39.68 -12.18
CA SER A 440 0.75 -39.54 -13.58
C SER A 440 -0.26 -38.74 -14.40
N TRP A 441 0.22 -38.16 -15.49
CA TRP A 441 -0.62 -37.56 -16.53
C TRP A 441 -1.18 -38.67 -17.44
N LEU A 442 -2.36 -38.45 -18.04
CA LEU A 442 -2.91 -39.36 -19.04
C LEU A 442 -1.91 -39.60 -20.18
N ALA A 443 -1.88 -40.83 -20.69
CA ALA A 443 -0.99 -41.24 -21.76
C ALA A 443 -1.25 -40.53 -23.10
N GLN A 444 -2.48 -40.04 -23.31
CA GLN A 444 -2.89 -39.34 -24.52
C GLN A 444 -3.58 -38.03 -24.12
N ASP A 445 -3.19 -36.94 -24.79
CA ASP A 445 -3.87 -35.66 -24.67
C ASP A 445 -5.24 -35.75 -25.35
N ILE A 446 -6.25 -35.11 -24.75
CA ILE A 446 -7.60 -35.13 -25.28
C ILE A 446 -7.89 -33.78 -25.92
N LYS A 447 -8.26 -33.80 -27.21
CA LYS A 447 -8.67 -32.59 -27.91
C LYS A 447 -9.98 -32.08 -27.33
N ILE A 448 -10.05 -30.79 -27.02
CA ILE A 448 -11.30 -30.14 -26.62
C ILE A 448 -12.07 -29.86 -27.92
N SER A 449 -12.69 -30.88 -28.52
CA SER A 449 -13.51 -30.70 -29.73
C SER A 449 -14.67 -31.68 -29.74
N GLN A 450 -15.88 -31.18 -29.49
CA GLN A 450 -17.14 -31.93 -29.57
C GLN A 450 -18.14 -31.24 -30.53
N GLY A 451 -17.63 -30.51 -31.53
CA GLY A 451 -18.44 -29.82 -32.55
C GLY A 451 -18.36 -28.29 -32.57
N GLY A 452 -17.68 -27.67 -31.59
CA GLY A 452 -17.45 -26.22 -31.49
C GLY A 452 -16.12 -25.73 -32.08
N HIS A 453 -16.04 -24.41 -32.32
CA HIS A 453 -14.85 -23.67 -32.74
C HIS A 453 -13.84 -23.50 -31.58
N THR A 454 -13.36 -24.60 -31.02
CA THR A 454 -12.41 -24.57 -29.90
C THR A 454 -10.97 -24.34 -30.37
N GLN A 455 -10.82 -23.27 -31.15
CA GLN A 455 -9.56 -22.77 -31.65
C GLN A 455 -9.23 -21.46 -30.94
N SER A 456 -8.01 -21.35 -30.43
CA SER A 456 -7.51 -20.18 -29.76
C SER A 456 -6.20 -19.69 -30.36
N SER A 457 -6.05 -18.37 -30.48
CA SER A 457 -4.78 -17.74 -30.88
C SER A 457 -3.88 -17.42 -29.68
N ASP A 458 -4.36 -17.64 -28.45
CA ASP A 458 -3.64 -17.40 -27.19
C ASP A 458 -3.85 -18.56 -26.19
N GLY A 459 -3.24 -18.47 -25.00
CA GLY A 459 -3.42 -19.46 -23.95
C GLY A 459 -4.82 -19.41 -23.33
N PRO A 460 -5.39 -20.55 -22.92
CA PRO A 460 -6.69 -20.60 -22.25
C PRO A 460 -6.61 -20.18 -20.78
N ALA A 461 -7.76 -20.13 -20.12
CA ALA A 461 -7.89 -20.10 -18.66
C ALA A 461 -8.82 -21.21 -18.17
N LEU A 462 -8.56 -21.75 -16.99
CA LEU A 462 -9.39 -22.75 -16.32
C LEU A 462 -9.80 -22.26 -14.92
N ALA A 463 -11.03 -22.57 -14.50
CA ALA A 463 -11.47 -22.42 -13.12
C ALA A 463 -12.62 -23.37 -12.82
N VAL A 464 -12.74 -23.78 -11.55
CA VAL A 464 -13.91 -24.54 -11.08
C VAL A 464 -14.97 -23.57 -10.57
N TYR A 465 -16.21 -23.81 -10.97
CA TYR A 465 -17.36 -23.08 -10.48
C TYR A 465 -18.57 -24.02 -10.42
N ASN A 466 -19.29 -23.99 -9.30
CA ASN A 466 -20.52 -24.78 -9.07
C ASN A 466 -20.41 -26.26 -9.50
N GLY A 467 -19.31 -26.92 -9.10
CA GLY A 467 -19.08 -28.35 -9.39
C GLY A 467 -18.77 -28.68 -10.85
N LYS A 468 -18.45 -27.68 -11.69
CA LYS A 468 -18.04 -27.86 -13.09
C LYS A 468 -16.70 -27.15 -13.35
N LEU A 469 -15.97 -27.63 -14.35
CA LEU A 469 -14.73 -27.01 -14.81
C LEU A 469 -15.02 -26.13 -16.02
N TYR A 470 -14.71 -24.84 -15.93
CA TYR A 470 -14.90 -23.87 -16.99
C TYR A 470 -13.59 -23.58 -17.70
N LEU A 471 -13.66 -23.50 -19.03
CA LEU A 471 -12.58 -23.08 -19.91
C LEU A 471 -12.99 -21.77 -20.57
N ALA A 472 -12.19 -20.71 -20.44
CA ALA A 472 -12.34 -19.50 -21.24
C ALA A 472 -11.15 -19.33 -22.18
N TYR A 473 -11.41 -18.86 -23.40
CA TYR A 473 -10.38 -18.70 -24.42
C TYR A 473 -10.72 -17.60 -25.42
N LYS A 474 -9.68 -17.01 -26.00
CA LYS A 474 -9.80 -16.05 -27.09
C LYS A 474 -9.94 -16.81 -28.41
N ALA A 475 -10.94 -16.48 -29.24
CA ALA A 475 -11.13 -17.11 -30.54
C ALA A 475 -9.87 -17.07 -31.43
N GLY A 476 -9.68 -18.12 -32.22
CA GLY A 476 -8.51 -18.28 -33.10
C GLY A 476 -8.45 -17.26 -34.24
N SER A 477 -9.60 -16.78 -34.72
CA SER A 477 -9.74 -15.88 -35.88
C SER A 477 -10.23 -14.47 -35.53
N SER A 478 -10.67 -14.24 -34.29
CA SER A 478 -11.17 -12.94 -33.83
C SER A 478 -10.67 -12.62 -32.43
N ASN A 479 -10.99 -11.44 -31.91
CA ASN A 479 -10.67 -11.08 -30.53
C ASN A 479 -11.76 -11.51 -29.54
N ASP A 480 -12.79 -12.22 -29.97
CA ASP A 480 -13.91 -12.58 -29.12
C ASP A 480 -13.51 -13.60 -28.05
N LEU A 481 -14.10 -13.48 -26.87
CA LEU A 481 -13.97 -14.46 -25.80
C LEU A 481 -15.13 -15.47 -25.82
N TRP A 482 -14.75 -16.73 -25.67
CA TRP A 482 -15.64 -17.88 -25.63
C TRP A 482 -15.37 -18.69 -24.38
N TYR A 483 -16.35 -19.51 -23.99
CA TYR A 483 -16.19 -20.47 -22.92
C TYR A 483 -16.84 -21.82 -23.26
N ASN A 484 -16.33 -22.87 -22.64
CA ASN A 484 -16.92 -24.20 -22.63
C ASN A 484 -16.91 -24.74 -21.19
N VAL A 485 -17.79 -25.70 -20.91
CA VAL A 485 -18.03 -26.24 -19.58
C VAL A 485 -17.85 -27.75 -19.60
N PHE A 486 -17.07 -28.26 -18.66
CA PHE A 486 -16.82 -29.68 -18.46
C PHE A 486 -17.51 -30.16 -17.18
N ASP A 487 -18.30 -31.22 -17.29
CA ASP A 487 -19.11 -31.77 -16.18
C ASP A 487 -18.41 -32.87 -15.37
N GLY A 488 -17.19 -33.26 -15.75
CA GLY A 488 -16.48 -34.41 -15.19
C GLY A 488 -16.30 -35.56 -16.17
N GLY A 489 -17.16 -35.66 -17.17
CA GLY A 489 -17.06 -36.65 -18.24
C GLY A 489 -16.83 -36.02 -19.61
N THR A 490 -17.62 -35.00 -19.96
CA THR A 490 -17.60 -34.38 -21.30
C THR A 490 -17.65 -32.86 -21.25
N TRP A 491 -17.10 -32.25 -22.31
CA TRP A 491 -17.29 -30.83 -22.60
C TRP A 491 -18.63 -30.64 -23.31
N LEU A 492 -19.22 -29.45 -23.21
CA LEU A 492 -20.38 -29.10 -24.03
C LEU A 492 -20.05 -29.26 -25.52
N ALA A 493 -21.01 -29.74 -26.29
CA ALA A 493 -20.86 -29.93 -27.74
C ALA A 493 -20.60 -28.61 -28.48
N GLN A 494 -21.18 -27.51 -27.98
CA GLN A 494 -21.03 -26.18 -28.54
C GLN A 494 -20.34 -25.24 -27.55
N ASP A 495 -19.38 -24.48 -28.07
CA ASP A 495 -18.79 -23.38 -27.33
C ASP A 495 -19.78 -22.23 -27.20
N LEU A 496 -19.76 -21.55 -26.07
CA LEU A 496 -20.66 -20.45 -25.75
C LEU A 496 -19.88 -19.13 -25.82
N LYS A 497 -20.46 -18.13 -26.49
CA LYS A 497 -19.85 -16.80 -26.57
C LYS A 497 -20.14 -16.01 -25.29
N ILE A 498 -19.13 -15.31 -24.77
CA ILE A 498 -19.30 -14.35 -23.68
C ILE A 498 -19.83 -13.06 -24.34
N THR A 499 -21.03 -12.62 -23.94
CA THR A 499 -22.06 -11.88 -24.74
C THR A 499 -21.65 -10.57 -25.46
N GLN A 500 -22.50 -10.11 -26.40
CA GLN A 500 -22.18 -9.13 -27.46
C GLN A 500 -22.62 -7.65 -27.26
N ASN A 501 -23.04 -7.22 -26.06
CA ASN A 501 -23.52 -5.84 -25.85
C ASN A 501 -22.58 -4.93 -25.03
N GLY A 502 -21.30 -5.29 -24.85
CA GLY A 502 -20.35 -4.35 -24.24
C GLY A 502 -18.95 -4.86 -23.88
N HIS A 503 -18.15 -5.26 -24.89
CA HIS A 503 -16.66 -5.29 -24.88
C HIS A 503 -15.89 -6.55 -24.46
N THR A 504 -16.42 -7.77 -24.63
CA THR A 504 -15.66 -9.00 -24.28
C THR A 504 -14.71 -9.43 -25.41
N ARG A 505 -13.88 -8.48 -25.86
CA ARG A 505 -12.84 -8.70 -26.85
C ARG A 505 -11.48 -8.54 -26.20
N THR A 506 -10.64 -9.56 -26.33
CA THR A 506 -9.29 -9.55 -25.78
C THR A 506 -8.21 -9.74 -26.83
N SER A 507 -7.04 -9.22 -26.55
CA SER A 507 -5.82 -9.35 -27.35
C SER A 507 -4.78 -10.24 -26.68
N GLY A 508 -5.10 -10.83 -25.52
CA GLY A 508 -4.23 -11.74 -24.78
C GLY A 508 -5.01 -12.86 -24.14
N SER A 509 -4.35 -13.66 -23.32
CA SER A 509 -4.98 -14.74 -22.56
C SER A 509 -5.94 -14.17 -21.50
N PRO A 510 -7.15 -14.73 -21.32
CA PRO A 510 -8.02 -14.40 -20.20
C PRO A 510 -7.52 -14.99 -18.87
N ALA A 511 -8.19 -14.62 -17.78
CA ALA A 511 -8.08 -15.26 -16.48
C ALA A 511 -9.47 -15.59 -15.93
N LEU A 512 -9.61 -16.73 -15.25
CA LEU A 512 -10.85 -17.17 -14.60
C LEU A 512 -10.60 -17.48 -13.14
N ALA A 513 -11.59 -17.22 -12.28
CA ALA A 513 -11.62 -17.72 -10.90
C ALA A 513 -13.05 -17.81 -10.38
N GLY A 514 -13.38 -18.88 -9.65
CA GLY A 514 -14.60 -18.95 -8.86
C GLY A 514 -14.42 -18.18 -7.55
N TYR A 515 -15.37 -17.29 -7.23
CA TYR A 515 -15.34 -16.48 -6.01
C TYR A 515 -16.77 -16.10 -5.61
N ASP A 516 -17.08 -16.22 -4.32
CA ASP A 516 -18.35 -15.78 -3.71
C ASP A 516 -19.61 -16.16 -4.53
N GLY A 517 -19.73 -17.44 -4.88
CA GLY A 517 -20.89 -17.95 -5.61
C GLY A 517 -20.98 -17.53 -7.08
N LYS A 518 -19.96 -16.88 -7.64
CA LYS A 518 -19.88 -16.49 -9.06
C LYS A 518 -18.58 -16.95 -9.71
N LEU A 519 -18.57 -16.98 -11.04
CA LEU A 519 -17.36 -17.15 -11.84
C LEU A 519 -16.93 -15.78 -12.38
N TYR A 520 -15.70 -15.37 -12.10
CA TYR A 520 -15.13 -14.12 -12.56
C TYR A 520 -14.21 -14.37 -13.76
N LEU A 521 -14.35 -13.52 -14.78
CA LEU A 521 -13.48 -13.44 -15.93
C LEU A 521 -12.79 -12.08 -15.92
N ALA A 522 -11.46 -12.06 -15.95
CA ALA A 522 -10.69 -10.84 -16.16
C ALA A 522 -9.87 -10.93 -17.45
N TYR A 523 -9.80 -9.83 -18.18
CA TYR A 523 -9.12 -9.80 -19.48
C TYR A 523 -8.63 -8.39 -19.85
N ARG A 524 -7.63 -8.35 -20.72
CA ARG A 524 -7.14 -7.10 -21.36
C ARG A 524 -8.02 -6.78 -22.57
N ALA A 525 -8.45 -5.52 -22.70
CA ALA A 525 -9.20 -5.08 -23.88
C ALA A 525 -8.43 -5.32 -25.20
N SER A 526 -9.14 -5.57 -26.30
CA SER A 526 -8.49 -5.77 -27.60
C SER A 526 -7.91 -4.49 -28.21
N GLY A 527 -8.51 -3.33 -27.91
CA GLY A 527 -8.16 -2.02 -28.46
C GLY A 527 -7.30 -1.13 -27.55
N GLY A 528 -6.83 -1.64 -26.41
CA GLY A 528 -6.11 -0.85 -25.41
C GLY A 528 -5.41 -1.71 -24.37
N SER A 529 -4.80 -1.07 -23.37
CA SER A 529 -4.17 -1.76 -22.23
C SER A 529 -5.09 -1.91 -21.02
N ASP A 530 -6.31 -1.36 -21.05
CA ASP A 530 -7.24 -1.45 -19.93
C ASP A 530 -7.62 -2.89 -19.60
N LEU A 531 -7.71 -3.19 -18.30
CA LEU A 531 -8.26 -4.44 -17.80
C LEU A 531 -9.75 -4.30 -17.47
N TRP A 532 -10.49 -5.36 -17.78
CA TRP A 532 -11.94 -5.45 -17.60
C TRP A 532 -12.26 -6.77 -16.91
N TYR A 533 -13.41 -6.82 -16.23
CA TYR A 533 -13.96 -8.06 -15.72
C TYR A 533 -15.45 -8.20 -16.02
N ASN A 534 -15.90 -9.46 -16.04
CA ASN A 534 -17.30 -9.84 -16.10
C ASN A 534 -17.55 -10.97 -15.10
N THR A 535 -18.79 -11.12 -14.64
CA THR A 535 -19.21 -12.15 -13.69
C THR A 535 -20.31 -13.02 -14.28
N PHE A 536 -20.22 -14.31 -14.04
CA PHE A 536 -21.22 -15.31 -14.41
C PHE A 536 -21.87 -15.89 -13.15
N ASP A 537 -23.19 -15.94 -13.13
CA ASP A 537 -24.00 -16.35 -11.97
C ASP A 537 -24.48 -17.81 -12.04
N GLY A 538 -24.04 -18.57 -13.05
CA GLY A 538 -24.53 -19.92 -13.33
C GLY A 538 -25.47 -19.99 -14.53
N ASN A 539 -26.12 -18.88 -14.88
CA ASN A 539 -27.07 -18.78 -15.98
C ASN A 539 -26.57 -17.83 -17.08
N ALA A 540 -26.09 -16.65 -16.71
CA ALA A 540 -25.70 -15.61 -17.65
C ALA A 540 -24.48 -14.81 -17.18
N TRP A 541 -23.73 -14.28 -18.15
CA TRP A 541 -22.73 -13.24 -17.93
C TRP A 541 -23.44 -11.89 -17.82
N LEU A 542 -22.82 -10.90 -17.18
CA LEU A 542 -23.32 -9.54 -17.21
C LEU A 542 -23.37 -9.03 -18.65
N ALA A 543 -24.43 -8.26 -18.96
CA ALA A 543 -24.61 -7.68 -20.28
C ALA A 543 -23.52 -6.65 -20.64
N GLN A 544 -22.93 -6.02 -19.63
CA GLN A 544 -21.86 -5.04 -19.77
C GLN A 544 -20.65 -5.49 -18.95
N ASP A 545 -19.48 -5.43 -19.59
CA ASP A 545 -18.22 -5.65 -18.90
C ASP A 545 -17.90 -4.46 -18.01
N ILE A 546 -17.31 -4.71 -16.85
CA ILE A 546 -16.97 -3.68 -15.88
C ILE A 546 -15.49 -3.37 -16.02
N LYS A 547 -15.18 -2.09 -16.27
CA LYS A 547 -13.81 -1.62 -16.36
C LYS A 547 -13.16 -1.67 -14.98
N ILE A 548 -12.01 -2.32 -14.87
CA ILE A 548 -11.19 -2.26 -13.66
C ILE A 548 -10.39 -0.96 -13.75
N THR A 549 -10.99 0.20 -13.44
CA THR A 549 -10.24 1.47 -13.39
C THR A 549 -10.71 2.40 -12.29
N LYS A 550 -9.73 3.05 -11.65
CA LYS A 550 -9.84 4.42 -11.13
C LYS A 550 -8.66 5.22 -11.71
N ASP A 551 -8.94 6.35 -12.35
CA ASP A 551 -7.95 7.29 -12.92
C ASP A 551 -6.95 6.74 -13.98
N GLY A 552 -7.22 5.57 -14.56
CA GLY A 552 -6.47 5.03 -15.71
C GLY A 552 -5.20 4.22 -15.38
N HIS A 553 -5.06 3.75 -14.14
CA HIS A 553 -3.84 3.10 -13.63
C HIS A 553 -3.76 1.56 -13.81
N VAL A 554 -4.89 0.86 -13.98
CA VAL A 554 -4.88 -0.59 -14.23
C VAL A 554 -4.74 -0.87 -15.72
N LYS A 555 -3.49 -0.83 -16.20
CA LYS A 555 -3.14 -1.09 -17.59
C LYS A 555 -2.16 -2.24 -17.70
N SER A 556 -2.41 -3.14 -18.63
CA SER A 556 -1.53 -4.26 -18.92
C SER A 556 -1.35 -4.46 -20.42
N ALA A 557 -0.14 -4.88 -20.82
CA ALA A 557 0.14 -5.38 -22.17
C ALA A 557 -0.08 -6.89 -22.31
N ARG A 558 -0.41 -7.58 -21.21
CA ARG A 558 -0.52 -9.05 -21.12
C ARG A 558 -1.82 -9.46 -20.43
N GLY A 559 -2.19 -10.73 -20.57
CA GLY A 559 -3.30 -11.31 -19.82
C GLY A 559 -3.05 -11.26 -18.30
N PRO A 560 -4.06 -10.91 -17.48
CA PRO A 560 -3.94 -10.92 -16.03
C PRO A 560 -3.89 -12.36 -15.48
N ALA A 561 -3.84 -12.48 -14.16
CA ALA A 561 -4.11 -13.70 -13.39
C ALA A 561 -5.14 -13.39 -12.31
N LEU A 562 -5.97 -14.37 -11.96
CA LEU A 562 -6.96 -14.29 -10.89
C LEU A 562 -6.75 -15.45 -9.92
N ALA A 563 -6.93 -15.20 -8.63
CA ALA A 563 -7.04 -16.24 -7.61
C ALA A 563 -7.95 -15.77 -6.49
N ALA A 564 -8.80 -16.67 -6.00
CA ALA A 564 -9.61 -16.42 -4.81
C ALA A 564 -8.82 -16.76 -3.54
N VAL A 565 -8.75 -15.83 -2.60
CA VAL A 565 -8.20 -16.00 -1.26
C VAL A 565 -9.15 -15.33 -0.29
N SER A 566 -9.97 -16.13 0.40
CA SER A 566 -11.04 -15.60 1.26
C SER A 566 -10.51 -14.54 2.24
N PRO A 567 -11.18 -13.37 2.38
CA PRO A 567 -12.47 -13.00 1.79
C PRO A 567 -12.36 -12.17 0.49
N TYR A 568 -11.32 -12.36 -0.33
CA TYR A 568 -11.07 -11.53 -1.51
C TYR A 568 -10.85 -12.36 -2.78
N LEU A 569 -11.17 -11.75 -3.92
CA LEU A 569 -10.66 -12.15 -5.22
C LEU A 569 -9.47 -11.27 -5.58
N VAL A 570 -8.30 -11.84 -5.83
CA VAL A 570 -7.09 -11.09 -6.16
C VAL A 570 -6.78 -11.20 -7.64
N MET A 571 -6.46 -10.06 -8.25
CA MET A 571 -5.94 -9.98 -9.61
C MET A 571 -4.48 -9.52 -9.58
N ALA A 572 -3.61 -10.20 -10.31
CA ALA A 572 -2.27 -9.70 -10.62
C ALA A 572 -2.10 -9.46 -12.11
N TYR A 573 -1.36 -8.41 -12.46
CA TYR A 573 -1.13 -8.02 -13.84
C TYR A 573 0.25 -7.39 -14.03
N ARG A 574 0.73 -7.43 -15.28
CA ARG A 574 1.93 -6.70 -15.66
C ARG A 574 1.55 -5.28 -16.00
N ASP A 575 2.03 -4.34 -15.21
CA ASP A 575 1.82 -2.92 -15.43
C ASP A 575 2.40 -2.45 -16.77
N ASN A 576 1.63 -1.58 -17.40
CA ASN A 576 1.89 -0.95 -18.68
C ASN A 576 1.41 0.50 -18.70
N SER A 577 1.22 1.10 -17.52
CA SER A 577 0.94 2.53 -17.36
C SER A 577 2.18 3.38 -17.55
#